data_AF-A0A8J7WW65-F1
#
_entry.id   AF-A0A8J7WW65-F1
#
_cell.length_a   1.000
_cell.length_b   1.000
_cell.length_c   1.000
_cell.angle_alpha   90.00
_cell.angle_beta   90.00
_cell.angle_gamma   90.00
#
_symmetry.space_group_name_H-M   'P 1'
#
loop_
_entity.id
_entity.type
_entity.pdbx_description
1 polymer ?
#
loop_
_entity_poly.entity_id
_entity_poly.type
_entity_poly.pdbx_seq_one_letter_code
_entity_poly.pdbx_strand_id
1 'polypeptide(L)' 'MKIKVLGPGCTNCVNLERATRDAVAALGLEATIEKVTDYGAIMGYGVMSTPALVVDEKVLVSGRVPTP' A
#
# COMPACT_ATOMS: atom_id res chain seq x y z
N MET A 1 -8.46 10.41 1.32
CA MET A 1 -7.93 9.15 1.89
C MET A 1 -6.46 9.03 1.50
N LYS A 2 -5.53 8.78 2.42
CA LYS A 2 -4.10 8.62 2.06
C LYS A 2 -3.72 7.15 2.08
N ILE A 3 -3.33 6.62 0.93
CA ILE A 3 -2.93 5.22 0.80
C ILE A 3 -1.44 5.17 0.51
N LYS A 4 -0.66 4.57 1.41
CA LYS A 4 0.77 4.36 1.22
C LYS A 4 1.05 2.90 0.93
N VAL A 5 1.71 2.62 -0.19
CA VAL A 5 2.17 1.29 -0.57
C VAL A 5 3.62 1.17 -0.14
N LEU A 6 3.84 0.42 0.94
CA LEU A 6 5.14 0.14 1.53
C LEU A 6 5.76 -1.09 0.86
N GLY A 7 6.85 -0.89 0.13
CA GLY A 7 7.64 -2.02 -0.38
C GLY A 7 8.74 -1.62 -1.35
N PRO A 8 9.77 -2.48 -1.52
CA PRO A 8 10.99 -2.16 -2.27
C PRO A 8 10.81 -2.12 -3.81
N GLY A 9 9.58 -2.08 -4.31
CA GLY A 9 9.31 -2.00 -5.75
C GLY A 9 9.20 -3.35 -6.48
N CYS A 10 8.97 -4.46 -5.76
CA CYS A 10 8.69 -5.74 -6.40
C CYS A 10 7.36 -5.72 -7.19
N THR A 11 7.17 -6.68 -8.11
CA THR A 11 5.96 -6.80 -8.96
C THR A 11 4.66 -6.77 -8.15
N ASN A 12 4.69 -7.35 -6.95
CA ASN A 12 3.55 -7.35 -6.02
C ASN A 12 3.17 -5.94 -5.54
N CYS A 13 4.13 -5.03 -5.35
CA CYS A 13 3.86 -3.64 -4.99
C CYS A 13 3.15 -2.88 -6.12
N VAL A 14 3.54 -3.16 -7.38
CA VAL A 14 2.91 -2.55 -8.57
C VAL A 14 1.48 -3.05 -8.72
N ASN A 15 1.25 -4.36 -8.55
CA ASN A 15 -0.09 -4.94 -8.58
C ASN A 15 -0.98 -4.39 -7.47
N LEU A 16 -0.45 -4.24 -6.25
CA LEU A 16 -1.16 -3.65 -5.11
C LEU A 16 -1.59 -2.21 -5.39
N GLU A 17 -0.69 -1.39 -5.93
CA GLU A 17 -0.99 -0.01 -6.30
C GLU A 17 -2.10 0.06 -7.34
N ARG A 18 -2.02 -0.76 -8.40
CA ARG A 18 -3.03 -0.81 -9.45
C ARG A 18 -4.39 -1.23 -8.91
N ALA A 19 -4.45 -2.32 -8.15
CA ALA A 19 -5.70 -2.80 -7.54
C ALA A 19 -6.30 -1.76 -6.58
N THR A 20 -5.46 -1.07 -5.81
CA THR A 20 -5.89 0.03 -4.95
C THR A 20 -6.49 1.17 -5.76
N ARG A 21 -5.84 1.58 -6.86
CA ARG A 21 -6.32 2.65 -7.73
C ARG A 21 -7.65 2.29 -8.38
N ASP A 22 -7.78 1.05 -8.85
CA ASP A 22 -9.01 0.53 -9.44
C ASP A 22 -10.15 0.50 -8.40
N ALA A 23 -9.88 0.03 -7.18
CA ALA A 23 -10.86 0.01 -6.09
C ALA A 23 -11.30 1.42 -5.66
N VAL A 24 -10.36 2.36 -5.54
CA VAL A 24 -10.63 3.76 -5.21
C VAL A 24 -11.50 4.41 -6.30
N ALA A 25 -11.17 4.17 -7.56
CA ALA A 25 -11.96 4.67 -8.69
C ALA A 25 -13.36 4.04 -8.74
N ALA A 26 -13.47 2.73 -8.49
CA ALA A 26 -14.75 2.02 -8.45
C ALA A 26 -15.66 2.50 -7.29
N LEU A 27 -15.07 2.85 -6.15
CA LEU A 27 -15.78 3.40 -5.00
C LEU A 27 -16.05 4.91 -5.12
N GLY A 28 -15.51 5.59 -6.15
CA GLY A 28 -15.63 7.04 -6.32
C GLY A 28 -14.98 7.84 -5.19
N LEU A 29 -13.97 7.27 -4.52
CA LEU A 29 -13.28 7.91 -3.42
C LEU A 29 -12.07 8.69 -3.93
N GLU A 30 -11.78 9.85 -3.33
CA GLU A 30 -10.51 10.54 -3.57
C GLU A 30 -9.44 10.00 -2.62
N ALA A 31 -8.59 9.12 -3.15
CA ALA A 31 -7.42 8.60 -2.45
C ALA A 31 -6.10 9.00 -3.11
N THR A 32 -5.15 9.47 -2.31
CA THR A 32 -3.77 9.75 -2.73
C THR A 32 -2.94 8.50 -2.52
N ILE A 33 -2.42 7.92 -3.59
CA ILE A 33 -1.59 6.71 -3.54
C ILE A 33 -0.12 7.12 -3.57
N GLU A 34 0.64 6.76 -2.53
CA GLU A 34 2.05 7.10 -2.37
C GLU A 34 2.87 5.83 -2.19
N LYS A 35 3.96 5.67 -2.96
CA LYS A 35 4.85 4.52 -2.83
C LYS A 35 5.98 4.85 -1.88
N VAL A 36 6.10 4.07 -0.82
CA VAL A 36 7.17 4.20 0.15
C VAL A 36 8.09 2.99 0.00
N THR A 37 9.25 3.24 -0.58
CA THR A 37 10.32 2.24 -0.78
C THR A 37 11.36 2.26 0.34
N ASP A 38 11.27 3.23 1.24
CA ASP A 38 12.21 3.44 2.33
C ASP A 38 12.03 2.37 3.43
N TYR A 39 13.07 1.56 3.63
CA TYR A 39 13.08 0.52 4.66
C TYR A 39 12.89 1.07 6.08
N GLY A 40 13.41 2.27 6.37
CA GLY A 40 13.24 2.95 7.65
C GLY A 40 11.78 3.34 7.90
N ALA A 41 11.10 3.86 6.87
CA ALA A 41 9.66 4.15 6.96
C ALA A 41 8.85 2.86 7.16
N ILE A 42 9.17 1.78 6.43
CA ILE A 42 8.51 0.46 6.55
C ILE A 42 8.65 -0.10 7.97
N MET A 43 9.86 -0.08 8.54
CA MET A 43 10.10 -0.48 9.92
C MET A 43 9.40 0.44 10.93
N GLY A 44 9.33 1.75 10.65
CA GLY A 44 8.59 2.71 11.46
C GLY A 44 7.09 2.41 11.57
N TYR A 45 6.50 1.79 10.54
CA TYR A 45 5.14 1.27 10.56
C TYR A 45 4.99 -0.12 11.18
N GLY A 46 6.07 -0.74 11.66
CA GLY A 46 6.06 -2.08 12.26
C GLY A 46 5.85 -3.21 11.24
N VAL A 47 6.06 -2.92 9.94
CA VAL A 47 5.88 -3.89 8.87
C VAL A 47 7.13 -4.76 8.76
N MET A 48 7.04 -6.02 9.19
CA MET A 48 8.14 -7.00 9.03
C MET A 48 8.17 -7.66 7.65
N SER A 49 7.07 -7.61 6.91
CA SER A 49 6.97 -8.25 5.59
C SER A 49 6.33 -7.31 4.58
N THR A 50 7.13 -6.93 3.58
CA THR A 50 6.67 -6.19 2.41
C THR A 50 6.14 -7.16 1.36
N PRO A 51 5.13 -6.79 0.56
CA PRO A 51 4.48 -5.47 0.49
C PRO A 51 3.48 -5.23 1.63
N ALA A 52 3.32 -3.96 2.01
CA ALA A 52 2.28 -3.53 2.94
C ALA A 52 1.47 -2.36 2.38
N LEU A 53 0.20 -2.30 2.78
CA LEU A 53 -0.75 -1.25 2.42
C LEU A 53 -1.13 -0.51 3.71
N VAL A 54 -0.90 0.79 3.71
CA VAL A 54 -1.28 1.70 4.79
C VAL A 54 -2.38 2.60 4.26
N VAL A 55 -3.48 2.73 4.99
CA VAL A 55 -4.57 3.64 4.65
C VAL A 55 -4.80 4.55 5.85
N ASP A 56 -4.77 5.86 5.62
CA ASP A 56 -4.93 6.91 6.64
C ASP A 56 -3.99 6.68 7.84
N GLU A 57 -2.71 6.42 7.54
CA GLU A 57 -1.62 6.11 8.50
C GLU A 57 -1.78 4.81 9.30
N LYS A 58 -2.78 4.00 8.97
CA LYS A 58 -3.00 2.69 9.58
C LYS A 58 -2.59 1.57 8.63
N VAL A 59 -1.72 0.67 9.09
CA VAL A 59 -1.39 -0.55 8.34
C VAL A 59 -2.63 -1.44 8.29
N LEU A 60 -3.16 -1.65 7.08
CA LEU A 60 -4.29 -2.57 6.86
C LEU A 60 -3.82 -3.95 6.43
N VAL A 61 -2.77 -4.00 5.60
CA VAL A 61 -2.24 -5.24 5.07
C VAL A 61 -0.72 -5.20 5.11
N SER A 62 -0.10 -6.32 5.47
CA SER A 62 1.34 -6.52 5.39
C SER A 62 1.64 -7.95 4.98
N GLY A 63 2.68 -8.15 4.17
CA GLY A 63 3.18 -9.45 3.73
C GLY A 63 2.37 -10.12 2.61
N ARG A 64 1.34 -9.48 2.06
CA ARG A 64 0.50 -10.03 0.99
C ARG A 64 -0.18 -8.94 0.16
N VAL A 65 -0.53 -9.29 -1.07
CA VAL A 65 -1.39 -8.47 -1.92
C VAL A 65 -2.83 -8.93 -1.66
N PRO A 66 -3.73 -8.09 -1.12
CA PRO A 66 -5.13 -8.41 -1.06
C PRO A 66 -5.68 -8.45 -2.49
N THR A 67 -6.35 -9.54 -2.83
CA THR A 67 -7.14 -9.62 -4.06
C THR A 67 -8.48 -8.92 -3.84
N PRO A 68 -9.03 -8.26 -4.88
CA PRO A 68 -10.32 -7.58 -4.83
C PRO A 68 -11.48 -8.52 -4.49
#